data_AF-T2IQH4-F1
#
_entry.id   AF-T2IQH4-F1
#
_cell.length_a   1.000
_cell.length_b   1.000
_cell.length_c   1.000
_cell.angle_alpha   90.00
_cell.angle_beta   90.00
_cell.angle_gamma   90.00
#
_symmetry.space_group_name_H-M   'P 1'
#
loop_
_entity.id
_entity.type
_entity.pdbx_description
1 polymer ?
#
loop_
_entity_poly.entity_id
_entity_poly.type
_entity_poly.pdbx_seq_one_letter_code
_entity_poly.pdbx_strand_id
1 'polypeptide(L)'
;MRKKRKKIRFQQSYNKIPKQDRPLPLAYFQFISDNLMILEARSFQRVIEAVKFFNTRLNWRAAEPVRLGIVNKLFGCSPDETPQPPNSFAEFFDQEDVVVYTPEELEEEIEEVIAQYETEEEKDKAVRAYMEEKSKQPLPEIEEIAVSLHEEGLSILEIALRMKHIEAWEHWQGNKYFTQYDLIQSMIENMPDDQEESEDNLA
;
A
#
# COMPACT_ATOMS: atom_id res chain seq x y z
N MET A 1 -14.88 12.42 -32.98
CA MET A 1 -14.14 13.71 -32.97
C MET A 1 -12.87 13.56 -32.16
N ARG A 2 -11.67 13.62 -32.78
CA ARG A 2 -10.38 13.62 -32.07
C ARG A 2 -10.13 15.01 -31.46
N LYS A 3 -10.32 15.18 -30.15
CA LYS A 3 -9.83 16.38 -29.43
C LYS A 3 -8.31 16.44 -29.61
N LYS A 4 -7.78 17.47 -30.28
CA LYS A 4 -6.34 17.74 -30.36
C LYS A 4 -5.78 17.87 -28.94
N ARG A 5 -4.92 16.92 -28.52
CA ARG A 5 -4.09 17.04 -27.31
C ARG A 5 -3.29 18.35 -27.41
N LYS A 6 -3.51 19.31 -26.51
CA LYS A 6 -2.62 20.46 -26.37
C LYS A 6 -1.24 19.93 -26.00
N LYS A 7 -0.23 20.17 -26.84
CA LYS A 7 1.16 19.86 -26.47
C LYS A 7 1.52 20.72 -25.27
N ILE A 8 1.74 20.08 -24.12
CA ILE A 8 2.37 20.74 -22.97
C ILE A 8 3.77 21.16 -23.45
N ARG A 9 4.03 22.46 -23.47
CA ARG A 9 5.34 23.02 -23.82
C ARG A 9 5.97 23.55 -22.54
N PHE A 10 7.02 22.89 -22.10
CA PHE A 10 7.87 23.39 -21.02
C PHE A 10 8.77 24.50 -21.57
N GLN A 11 8.97 25.57 -20.80
CA GLN A 11 9.80 26.71 -21.21
C GLN A 11 11.28 26.32 -21.36
N GLN A 12 11.73 25.34 -20.58
CA GLN A 12 13.08 24.79 -20.63
C GLN A 12 13.07 23.28 -20.37
N SER A 13 14.08 22.57 -20.88
CA SER A 13 14.28 21.15 -20.58
C SER A 13 14.72 20.99 -19.11
N TYR A 14 14.26 19.93 -18.44
CA TYR A 14 14.59 19.63 -17.03
C TYR A 14 16.10 19.65 -16.76
N ASN A 15 16.90 19.09 -17.68
CA ASN A 15 18.35 19.03 -17.54
C ASN A 15 19.04 20.41 -17.56
N LYS A 16 18.35 21.45 -18.09
CA LYS A 16 18.85 22.83 -18.14
C LYS A 16 18.52 23.64 -16.88
N ILE A 17 17.69 23.10 -15.98
CA ILE A 17 17.39 23.73 -14.69
C ILE A 17 18.59 23.50 -13.75
N PRO A 18 19.15 24.54 -13.10
CA PRO A 18 20.18 24.38 -12.09
C PRO A 18 19.75 23.41 -10.98
N LYS A 19 20.66 22.58 -10.45
CA LYS A 19 20.29 21.50 -9.50
C LYS A 19 19.50 22.01 -8.30
N GLN A 20 19.87 23.17 -7.76
CA GLN A 20 19.21 23.82 -6.64
C GLN A 20 17.78 24.32 -6.95
N ASP A 21 17.47 24.57 -8.22
CA ASP A 21 16.18 25.08 -8.70
C ASP A 21 15.33 23.99 -9.37
N ARG A 22 15.85 22.75 -9.43
CA ARG A 22 15.11 21.64 -10.05
C ARG A 22 13.88 21.33 -9.21
N PRO A 23 12.70 21.22 -9.83
CA PRO A 23 11.52 20.78 -9.10
C PRO A 23 11.77 19.38 -8.56
N LEU A 24 11.34 19.15 -7.32
CA LEU A 24 11.39 17.85 -6.68
C LEU A 24 10.48 16.88 -7.45
N PRO A 25 11.03 15.81 -8.07
CA PRO A 25 10.21 14.82 -8.75
C PRO A 25 9.34 14.08 -7.73
N LEU A 26 8.02 14.10 -7.92
CA LEU A 26 7.09 13.42 -7.02
C LEU A 26 6.93 11.95 -7.37
N ALA A 27 6.91 11.63 -8.67
CA ALA A 27 6.76 10.30 -9.22
C ALA A 27 7.24 10.25 -10.69
N TYR A 28 7.46 9.05 -11.22
CA TYR A 28 7.85 8.82 -12.62
C TYR A 28 6.95 7.79 -13.28
N PHE A 29 6.55 8.05 -14.52
CA PHE A 29 5.95 7.03 -15.38
C PHE A 29 7.02 6.32 -16.20
N GLN A 30 7.03 4.99 -16.13
CA GLN A 30 7.84 4.13 -16.97
C GLN A 30 6.91 3.38 -17.92
N PHE A 31 7.14 3.50 -19.23
CA PHE A 31 6.37 2.80 -20.27
C PHE A 31 7.14 1.54 -20.66
N ILE A 32 6.71 0.39 -20.16
CA ILE A 32 7.41 -0.89 -20.31
C ILE A 32 7.03 -1.56 -21.64
N SER A 33 5.75 -1.53 -21.98
CA SER A 33 5.23 -2.00 -23.27
C SER A 33 3.98 -1.22 -23.66
N ASP A 34 3.38 -1.54 -24.80
CA ASP A 34 2.14 -0.91 -25.27
C ASP A 34 0.97 -1.05 -24.28
N ASN A 35 1.00 -2.08 -23.43
CA ASN A 35 -0.07 -2.41 -22.47
C ASN A 35 0.38 -2.35 -21.00
N LEU A 36 1.63 -1.97 -20.72
CA LEU A 36 2.16 -1.94 -19.35
C LEU A 36 2.89 -0.63 -19.07
N MET A 37 2.43 0.05 -18.02
CA MET A 37 3.02 1.27 -17.51
C MET A 37 3.14 1.17 -15.99
N ILE A 38 4.27 1.63 -15.46
CA ILE A 38 4.53 1.69 -14.01
C ILE A 38 4.54 3.15 -13.59
N LEU A 39 3.84 3.47 -12.51
CA LEU A 39 3.97 4.74 -11.80
C LEU A 39 4.82 4.51 -10.55
N GLU A 40 6.09 4.92 -10.60
CA GLU A 40 6.99 4.83 -9.45
C GLU A 40 6.80 6.06 -8.55
N ALA A 41 6.41 5.84 -7.31
CA ALA A 41 6.29 6.87 -6.28
C ALA A 41 7.16 6.51 -5.06
N ARG A 42 7.71 7.54 -4.39
CA ARG A 42 8.66 7.39 -3.27
C ARG A 42 7.99 7.40 -1.88
N SER A 43 6.66 7.28 -1.79
CA SER A 43 5.94 7.10 -0.52
C SER A 43 4.52 6.60 -0.75
N PHE A 44 3.95 5.91 0.23
CA PHE A 44 2.57 5.42 0.16
C PHE A 44 1.55 6.54 0.04
N GLN A 45 1.73 7.66 0.74
CA GLN A 45 0.86 8.83 0.59
C GLN A 45 0.84 9.32 -0.86
N ARG A 46 1.99 9.36 -1.55
CA ARG A 46 2.05 9.77 -2.96
C ARG A 46 1.36 8.76 -3.87
N VAL A 47 1.43 7.47 -3.56
CA VAL A 47 0.69 6.43 -4.29
C VAL A 47 -0.81 6.69 -4.18
N ILE A 48 -1.35 6.83 -2.97
CA ILE A 48 -2.78 7.09 -2.73
C ILE A 48 -3.24 8.38 -3.42
N GLU A 49 -2.49 9.47 -3.27
CA GLU A 49 -2.82 10.74 -3.92
C GLU A 49 -2.75 10.68 -5.45
N ALA A 50 -1.77 9.97 -6.00
CA ALA A 50 -1.68 9.77 -7.43
C ALA A 50 -2.84 8.93 -7.96
N VAL A 51 -3.19 7.85 -7.27
CA VAL A 51 -4.36 7.02 -7.59
C VAL A 51 -5.64 7.85 -7.57
N LYS A 52 -5.91 8.61 -6.49
CA LYS A 52 -7.05 9.53 -6.38
C LYS A 52 -7.07 10.54 -7.54
N PHE A 53 -5.92 11.12 -7.86
CA PHE A 53 -5.79 12.12 -8.91
C PHE A 53 -6.04 11.55 -10.32
N PHE A 54 -5.47 10.39 -10.64
CA PHE A 54 -5.55 9.79 -11.97
C PHE A 54 -6.86 9.05 -12.19
N ASN A 55 -7.44 8.42 -11.17
CA ASN A 55 -8.73 7.74 -11.29
C ASN A 55 -9.86 8.71 -11.74
N THR A 56 -9.76 9.99 -11.37
CA THR A 56 -10.71 11.03 -11.80
C THR A 56 -10.40 11.62 -13.19
N ARG A 57 -9.26 11.30 -13.80
CA ARG A 57 -8.75 11.96 -15.02
C ARG A 57 -8.44 11.01 -16.17
N LEU A 58 -8.18 9.74 -15.87
CA LEU A 58 -7.99 8.68 -16.84
C LEU A 58 -9.28 7.87 -16.92
N ASN A 59 -9.64 7.46 -18.14
CA ASN A 59 -10.73 6.50 -18.30
C ASN A 59 -10.19 5.14 -17.85
N TRP A 60 -10.90 4.45 -16.95
CA TRP A 60 -10.50 3.13 -16.45
C TRP A 60 -10.24 2.12 -17.58
N ARG A 61 -11.00 2.19 -18.69
CA ARG A 61 -10.79 1.34 -19.88
C ARG A 61 -9.49 1.65 -20.63
N ALA A 62 -8.88 2.79 -20.37
CA ALA A 62 -7.61 3.18 -20.98
C ALA A 62 -6.41 2.79 -20.10
N ALA A 63 -6.57 2.85 -18.77
CA ALA A 63 -5.58 2.41 -17.80
C ALA A 63 -6.23 2.30 -16.42
N GLU A 64 -5.90 1.24 -15.70
CA GLU A 64 -6.25 1.03 -14.30
C GLU A 64 -5.07 0.38 -13.57
N PRO A 65 -4.87 0.69 -12.27
CA PRO A 65 -3.88 -0.01 -11.48
C PRO A 65 -4.40 -1.42 -11.17
N VAL A 66 -3.61 -2.41 -11.52
CA VAL A 66 -3.93 -3.84 -11.30
C VAL A 66 -3.07 -4.46 -10.21
N ARG A 67 -1.87 -3.90 -9.98
CA ARG A 67 -0.87 -4.40 -9.03
C ARG A 67 -0.10 -3.25 -8.42
N LEU A 68 0.39 -3.46 -7.21
CA LEU A 68 1.27 -2.54 -6.50
C LEU A 68 2.46 -3.31 -5.94
N GLY A 69 3.64 -3.01 -6.47
CA GLY A 69 4.91 -3.41 -5.87
C GLY A 69 5.26 -2.46 -4.71
N ILE A 70 5.60 -3.04 -3.57
CA ILE A 70 5.89 -2.33 -2.34
C ILE A 70 7.30 -2.72 -1.87
N VAL A 71 8.07 -1.71 -1.47
CA VAL A 71 9.30 -1.89 -0.72
C VAL A 71 9.03 -1.41 0.70
N ASN A 72 8.87 -2.34 1.65
CA ASN A 72 8.53 -2.10 3.04
C ASN A 72 9.75 -1.66 3.85
N LYS A 73 10.40 -0.60 3.38
CA LYS A 73 11.65 -0.11 3.95
C LYS A 73 11.70 1.41 3.89
N LEU A 74 12.19 1.99 4.98
CA LEU A 74 12.50 3.41 5.01
C LEU A 74 13.94 3.63 4.57
N PHE A 75 14.17 4.81 4.00
CA PHE A 75 15.48 5.23 3.53
C PHE A 75 15.79 6.62 4.10
N GLY A 76 17.06 6.82 4.45
CA GLY A 76 17.57 8.11 4.89
C GLY A 76 17.39 9.18 3.81
N CYS A 77 17.09 10.40 4.25
CA CYS A 77 16.97 11.57 3.37
C CYS A 77 18.24 12.42 3.37
N SER A 78 19.10 12.25 4.39
CA SER A 78 20.41 12.88 4.47
C SER A 78 21.50 11.95 3.95
N PRO A 79 22.57 12.45 3.29
CA PRO A 79 23.72 11.62 2.87
C PRO A 79 24.37 10.82 4.00
N ASP A 80 24.23 11.29 5.25
CA ASP A 80 24.83 10.68 6.43
C ASP A 80 23.95 9.58 7.06
N GLU A 81 22.70 9.43 6.61
CA GLU A 81 21.78 8.40 7.08
C GLU A 81 21.95 7.11 6.27
N THR A 82 21.67 5.95 6.85
CA THR A 82 21.70 4.67 6.12
C THR A 82 20.50 3.82 6.48
N PRO A 83 19.95 3.02 5.54
CA PRO A 83 20.26 2.94 4.10
C PRO A 83 19.86 4.19 3.30
N GLN A 84 20.58 4.45 2.20
CA GLN A 84 20.20 5.45 1.18
C GLN A 84 19.22 4.83 0.17
N PRO A 85 18.30 5.62 -0.42
CA PRO A 85 17.42 5.10 -1.46
C PRO A 85 18.23 4.77 -2.73
N PRO A 86 17.89 3.70 -3.45
CA PRO A 86 18.52 3.41 -4.73
C PRO A 86 18.09 4.42 -5.80
N ASN A 87 18.85 4.43 -6.90
CA ASN A 87 18.55 5.25 -8.07
C ASN A 87 17.21 4.84 -8.70
N SER A 88 16.95 3.54 -8.79
CA SER A 88 15.70 2.96 -9.29
C SER A 88 15.17 1.96 -8.28
N PHE A 89 13.86 2.00 -8.01
CA PHE A 89 13.23 0.96 -7.20
C PHE A 89 12.92 -0.32 -7.98
N ALA A 90 13.03 -0.30 -9.31
CA ALA A 90 12.87 -1.50 -10.13
C ALA A 90 13.84 -2.62 -9.74
N GLU A 91 15.04 -2.26 -9.26
CA GLU A 91 16.08 -3.21 -8.82
C GLU A 91 15.63 -4.11 -7.65
N PHE A 92 14.65 -3.69 -6.86
CA PHE A 92 14.08 -4.54 -5.80
C PHE A 92 13.18 -5.63 -6.37
N PHE A 93 12.48 -5.38 -7.48
CA PHE A 93 11.50 -6.32 -8.03
C PHE A 93 12.10 -7.30 -9.04
N ASP A 94 13.40 -7.18 -9.33
CA ASP A 94 14.17 -8.14 -10.13
C ASP A 94 14.71 -9.32 -9.28
N GLN A 95 14.35 -9.38 -8.00
CA GLN A 95 14.84 -10.39 -7.04
C GLN A 95 13.87 -11.58 -6.90
N GLU A 96 14.37 -12.74 -6.45
CA GLU A 96 13.56 -13.97 -6.31
C GLU A 96 12.69 -14.01 -5.03
N ASP A 97 12.90 -13.09 -4.10
CA ASP A 97 12.27 -13.05 -2.77
C ASP A 97 11.04 -12.13 -2.69
N VAL A 98 10.49 -11.71 -3.83
CA VAL A 98 9.24 -10.93 -3.88
C VAL A 98 8.08 -11.80 -3.42
N VAL A 99 7.43 -11.41 -2.32
CA VAL A 99 6.22 -12.08 -1.85
C VAL A 99 5.01 -11.54 -2.62
N VAL A 100 4.31 -12.40 -3.35
CA VAL A 100 3.13 -12.02 -4.12
C VAL A 100 1.87 -12.44 -3.36
N TYR A 101 0.92 -11.51 -3.21
CA TYR A 101 -0.38 -11.78 -2.62
C TYR A 101 -1.48 -11.58 -3.66
N THR A 102 -2.22 -12.65 -3.92
CA THR A 102 -3.42 -12.60 -4.76
C THR A 102 -4.70 -12.76 -3.94
N PRO A 103 -5.82 -12.12 -4.34
CA PRO A 103 -7.12 -12.34 -3.71
C PRO A 103 -7.53 -13.81 -3.75
N GLU A 104 -7.23 -14.49 -4.86
CA GLU A 104 -7.58 -15.90 -5.08
C GLU A 104 -6.89 -16.82 -4.08
N GLU A 105 -5.58 -16.62 -3.81
CA GLU A 105 -4.86 -17.40 -2.79
C GLU A 105 -5.43 -17.18 -1.39
N LEU A 106 -5.81 -15.95 -1.03
CA LEU A 106 -6.42 -15.67 0.27
C LEU A 106 -7.81 -16.30 0.39
N GLU A 107 -8.60 -16.28 -0.69
CA GLU A 107 -9.92 -16.91 -0.73
C GLU A 107 -9.79 -18.43 -0.54
N GLU A 108 -8.89 -19.09 -1.28
CA GLU A 108 -8.60 -20.52 -1.14
C GLU A 108 -8.15 -20.87 0.30
N GLU A 109 -7.23 -20.09 0.87
CA GLU A 109 -6.78 -20.27 2.25
C GLU A 109 -7.93 -20.16 3.27
N ILE A 110 -8.84 -19.19 3.10
CA ILE A 110 -10.02 -19.03 3.98
C ILE A 110 -10.99 -20.19 3.80
N GLU A 111 -11.23 -20.63 2.56
CA GLU A 111 -12.09 -21.79 2.25
C GLU A 111 -11.58 -23.07 2.93
N GLU A 112 -10.26 -23.31 2.89
CA GLU A 112 -9.62 -24.44 3.57
C GLU A 112 -9.78 -24.37 5.11
N VAL A 113 -9.73 -23.17 5.69
CA VAL A 113 -9.94 -22.98 7.14
C VAL A 113 -11.39 -23.29 7.50
N ILE A 114 -12.37 -22.73 6.79
CA ILE A 114 -13.79 -22.94 7.13
C ILE A 114 -14.27 -24.36 6.85
N ALA A 115 -13.67 -25.07 5.88
CA ALA A 115 -14.03 -26.45 5.55
C ALA A 115 -13.78 -27.44 6.70
N GLN A 116 -12.99 -27.05 7.71
CA GLN A 116 -12.67 -27.87 8.87
C GLN A 116 -13.75 -27.82 9.97
N TYR A 117 -14.76 -26.95 9.84
CA TYR A 117 -15.75 -26.68 10.88
C TYR A 117 -17.18 -26.78 10.35
N GLU A 118 -18.09 -27.30 11.17
CA GLU A 118 -19.47 -27.56 10.75
C GLU A 118 -20.39 -26.36 10.99
N THR A 119 -20.21 -25.65 12.11
CA THR A 119 -21.08 -24.54 12.51
C THR A 119 -20.54 -23.18 12.07
N GLU A 120 -21.42 -22.23 11.76
CA GLU A 120 -21.00 -20.87 11.37
C GLU A 120 -20.23 -20.15 12.49
N GLU A 121 -20.59 -20.37 13.75
CA GLU A 121 -19.87 -19.79 14.90
C GLU A 121 -18.42 -20.30 14.99
N GLU A 122 -18.20 -21.59 14.74
CA GLU A 122 -16.85 -22.17 14.72
C GLU A 122 -16.04 -21.68 13.51
N LYS A 123 -16.68 -21.55 12.34
CA LYS A 123 -16.04 -20.99 11.13
C LYS A 123 -15.59 -19.55 11.36
N ASP A 124 -16.46 -18.69 11.88
CA ASP A 124 -16.13 -17.30 12.19
C ASP A 124 -14.95 -17.20 13.16
N LYS A 125 -14.95 -18.04 14.20
CA LYS A 125 -13.84 -18.11 15.15
C LYS A 125 -12.54 -18.59 14.49
N ALA A 126 -12.61 -19.57 13.61
CA ALA A 126 -11.46 -20.11 12.90
C ALA A 126 -10.86 -19.08 11.94
N VAL A 127 -11.68 -18.37 11.17
CA VAL A 127 -11.23 -17.29 10.27
C VAL A 127 -10.59 -16.16 11.07
N ARG A 128 -11.17 -15.76 12.22
CA ARG A 128 -10.55 -14.74 13.09
C ARG A 128 -9.19 -15.19 13.61
N ALA A 129 -9.07 -16.42 14.10
CA ALA A 129 -7.81 -16.97 14.58
C ALA A 129 -6.76 -17.08 13.46
N TYR A 130 -7.21 -17.43 12.26
CA TYR A 130 -6.36 -17.48 11.07
C TYR A 130 -5.80 -16.10 10.69
N MET A 131 -6.68 -15.09 10.62
CA MET A 131 -6.27 -13.72 10.31
C MET A 131 -5.35 -13.14 11.40
N GLU A 132 -5.61 -13.47 12.66
CA GLU A 132 -4.72 -13.12 13.77
C GLU A 132 -3.32 -13.71 13.57
N GLU A 133 -3.23 -15.00 13.24
CA GLU A 133 -1.94 -15.67 13.02
C GLU A 133 -1.20 -15.15 11.79
N LYS A 134 -1.92 -14.85 10.70
CA LYS A 134 -1.34 -14.16 9.53
C LYS A 134 -0.79 -12.79 9.90
N SER A 135 -1.46 -12.03 10.78
CA SER A 135 -1.00 -10.69 11.19
C SER A 135 0.27 -10.70 12.05
N LYS A 136 0.67 -11.87 12.58
CA LYS A 136 1.94 -12.07 13.32
C LYS A 136 3.12 -12.39 12.39
N GLN A 137 2.87 -12.63 11.10
CA GLN A 137 3.96 -12.88 10.16
C GLN A 137 4.78 -11.59 9.96
N PRO A 138 6.11 -11.71 9.84
CA PRO A 138 6.96 -10.54 9.63
C PRO A 138 6.65 -9.89 8.29
N LEU A 139 6.67 -8.55 8.25
CA LEU A 139 6.52 -7.81 7.00
C LEU A 139 7.63 -8.16 6.00
N PRO A 140 7.29 -8.71 4.82
CA PRO A 140 8.29 -8.93 3.77
C PRO A 140 8.89 -7.60 3.32
N GLU A 141 10.21 -7.57 3.08
CA GLU A 141 10.90 -6.36 2.59
C GLU A 141 10.34 -5.92 1.24
N ILE A 142 10.01 -6.88 0.38
CA ILE A 142 9.46 -6.64 -0.96
C ILE A 142 8.21 -7.50 -1.13
N GLU A 143 7.12 -6.86 -1.52
CA GLU A 143 5.87 -7.56 -1.83
C GLU A 143 5.17 -6.97 -3.05
N GLU A 144 4.30 -7.77 -3.66
CA GLU A 144 3.39 -7.34 -4.70
C GLU A 144 1.97 -7.72 -4.28
N ILE A 145 1.06 -6.74 -4.32
CA ILE A 145 -0.37 -6.97 -4.04
C ILE A 145 -1.20 -6.67 -5.28
N ALA A 146 -2.27 -7.45 -5.50
CA ALA A 146 -3.32 -7.05 -6.43
C ALA A 146 -4.03 -5.78 -5.94
N VAL A 147 -4.42 -4.90 -6.86
CA VAL A 147 -5.14 -3.67 -6.54
C VAL A 147 -6.44 -3.61 -7.32
N SER A 148 -7.53 -3.35 -6.61
CA SER A 148 -8.82 -2.95 -7.16
C SER A 148 -9.23 -1.64 -6.52
N LEU A 149 -9.64 -0.66 -7.33
CA LEU A 149 -10.12 0.64 -6.86
C LEU A 149 -11.65 0.73 -6.81
N HIS A 150 -12.34 -0.36 -7.12
CA HIS A 150 -13.79 -0.42 -7.10
C HIS A 150 -14.30 -0.52 -5.66
N GLU A 151 -15.54 -0.07 -5.46
CA GLU A 151 -16.22 -0.13 -4.15
C GLU A 151 -15.36 0.52 -3.04
N GLU A 152 -14.98 -0.25 -2.03
CA GLU A 152 -14.17 0.18 -0.88
C GLU A 152 -12.66 -0.09 -1.06
N GLY A 153 -12.25 -0.57 -2.23
CA GLY A 153 -10.87 -1.02 -2.47
C GLY A 153 -9.80 0.05 -2.23
N LEU A 154 -10.09 1.32 -2.55
CA LEU A 154 -9.15 2.41 -2.28
C LEU A 154 -8.99 2.71 -0.78
N SER A 155 -10.08 2.68 -0.01
CA SER A 155 -10.01 2.89 1.45
C SER A 155 -9.30 1.74 2.15
N ILE A 156 -9.56 0.50 1.72
CA ILE A 156 -8.87 -0.69 2.23
C ILE A 156 -7.36 -0.59 1.93
N LEU A 157 -7.00 -0.23 0.70
CA LEU A 157 -5.61 -0.01 0.31
C LEU A 157 -4.93 1.09 1.16
N GLU A 158 -5.64 2.20 1.42
CA GLU A 158 -5.11 3.29 2.25
C GLU A 158 -4.81 2.83 3.70
N ILE A 159 -5.70 2.02 4.29
CA ILE A 159 -5.48 1.44 5.62
C ILE A 159 -4.30 0.45 5.59
N ALA A 160 -4.28 -0.47 4.62
CA ALA A 160 -3.23 -1.48 4.49
C ALA A 160 -1.84 -0.83 4.34
N LEU A 161 -1.70 0.18 3.47
CA LEU A 161 -0.45 0.90 3.31
C LEU A 161 -0.07 1.67 4.59
N ARG A 162 -1.04 2.25 5.31
CA ARG A 162 -0.75 2.93 6.58
C ARG A 162 -0.22 1.98 7.65
N MET A 163 -0.79 0.78 7.77
CA MET A 163 -0.29 -0.24 8.70
C MET A 163 1.15 -0.64 8.36
N LYS A 164 1.42 -0.94 7.08
CA LYS A 164 2.76 -1.27 6.59
C LYS A 164 3.77 -0.14 6.81
N HIS A 165 3.35 1.11 6.68
CA HIS A 165 4.19 2.26 6.99
C HIS A 165 4.59 2.31 8.46
N ILE A 166 3.64 2.04 9.36
CA ILE A 166 3.90 2.04 10.81
C ILE A 166 4.86 0.90 11.16
N GLU A 167 4.65 -0.29 10.61
CA GLU A 167 5.56 -1.43 10.84
C GLU A 167 6.97 -1.17 10.30
N ALA A 168 7.10 -0.66 9.07
CA ALA A 168 8.40 -0.26 8.51
C ALA A 168 9.07 0.86 9.34
N TRP A 169 8.28 1.74 9.95
CA TRP A 169 8.78 2.77 10.86
C TRP A 169 9.30 2.18 12.18
N GLU A 170 8.54 1.27 12.80
CA GLU A 170 8.98 0.54 13.99
C GLU A 170 10.29 -0.22 13.74
N HIS A 171 10.39 -0.90 12.59
CA HIS A 171 11.61 -1.59 12.19
C HIS A 171 12.79 -0.63 12.02
N TRP A 172 12.55 0.55 11.43
CA TRP A 172 13.55 1.61 11.30
C TRP A 172 14.04 2.14 12.66
N GLN A 173 13.16 2.24 13.65
CA GLN A 173 13.51 2.61 15.03
C GLN A 173 14.22 1.48 15.80
N GLY A 174 14.37 0.31 15.19
CA GLY A 174 15.09 -0.85 15.75
C GLY A 174 14.20 -1.96 16.31
N ASN A 175 12.87 -1.80 16.25
CA ASN A 175 11.90 -2.81 16.69
C ASN A 175 11.66 -3.86 15.59
N LYS A 176 12.69 -4.67 15.30
CA LYS A 176 12.72 -5.59 14.15
C LYS A 176 11.68 -6.71 14.15
N TYR A 177 11.01 -6.94 15.28
CA TYR A 177 10.01 -8.00 15.45
C TYR A 177 8.59 -7.44 15.61
N PHE A 178 8.40 -6.13 15.45
CA PHE A 178 7.09 -5.54 15.42
C PHE A 178 6.31 -6.04 14.20
N THR A 179 5.04 -6.36 14.40
CA THR A 179 4.16 -6.93 13.37
C THR A 179 2.85 -6.14 13.27
N GLN A 180 2.05 -6.44 12.25
CA GLN A 180 0.69 -5.90 12.17
C GLN A 180 -0.17 -6.29 13.38
N TYR A 181 0.04 -7.49 13.93
CA TYR A 181 -0.63 -7.93 15.15
C TYR A 181 -0.38 -6.94 16.32
N ASP A 182 0.88 -6.58 16.56
CA ASP A 182 1.25 -5.63 17.63
C ASP A 182 0.57 -4.27 17.43
N LEU A 183 0.52 -3.80 16.18
CA LEU A 183 -0.19 -2.58 15.83
C LEU A 183 -1.69 -2.67 16.13
N ILE A 184 -2.34 -3.74 15.71
CA ILE A 184 -3.78 -3.95 15.93
C ILE A 184 -4.09 -3.98 17.43
N GLN A 185 -3.31 -4.72 18.23
CA GLN A 185 -3.46 -4.75 19.68
C GLN A 185 -3.33 -3.35 20.29
N SER A 186 -2.31 -2.60 19.88
CA SER A 186 -2.13 -1.22 20.36
C SER A 186 -3.31 -0.30 20.00
N MET A 187 -3.95 -0.49 18.84
CA MET A 187 -5.12 0.30 18.45
C MET A 187 -6.35 -0.05 19.31
N ILE A 188 -6.54 -1.33 19.62
CA ILE A 188 -7.63 -1.81 20.49
C ILE A 188 -7.45 -1.27 21.91
N GLU A 189 -6.23 -1.35 22.47
CA GLU A 189 -5.93 -0.86 23.82
C GLU A 189 -6.12 0.66 23.97
N ASN A 190 -5.92 1.42 22.89
CA ASN A 190 -6.06 2.88 22.87
C ASN A 190 -7.40 3.35 22.30
N MET A 191 -8.32 2.43 22.01
CA MET A 191 -9.67 2.80 21.61
C MET A 191 -10.37 3.37 22.85
N PRO A 192 -10.91 4.61 22.80
CA PRO A 192 -11.65 5.14 23.93
C PRO A 192 -12.80 4.20 24.25
N ASP A 193 -12.98 3.85 25.52
CA ASP A 193 -14.19 3.16 25.97
C ASP A 193 -15.37 4.05 25.54
N ASP A 194 -16.13 3.62 24.53
CA ASP A 194 -17.42 4.22 24.24
C ASP A 194 -18.25 4.03 25.52
N GLN A 195 -18.36 5.10 26.32
CA GLN A 195 -19.33 5.15 27.39
C GLN A 195 -20.68 4.94 26.72
N GLU A 196 -21.28 3.78 26.95
CA GLU A 196 -22.70 3.56 26.72
C GLU A 196 -23.42 4.74 27.39
N GLU A 197 -23.90 5.71 26.59
CA GLU A 197 -24.91 6.66 27.05
C GLU A 197 -26.12 5.80 27.40
N SER A 198 -26.20 5.38 28.66
CA SER A 198 -27.37 4.78 29.25
C SER A 198 -28.54 5.70 28.94
N GLU A 199 -29.52 5.18 28.19
CA GLU A 199 -30.84 5.77 28.00
C GLU A 199 -31.51 5.97 29.37
N ASP A 200 -31.20 7.06 30.03
CA ASP A 200 -31.93 7.56 31.20
C ASP A 200 -32.24 9.04 30.96
N ASN A 201 -33.16 9.27 30.03
CA ASN A 201 -33.97 10.48 30.00
C ASN A 201 -35.32 10.20 29.33
N LEU A 202 -36.11 9.35 29.97
CA LEU A 202 -37.57 9.38 29.89
C LEU A 202 -38.14 9.36 31.31
N ALA A 203 -38.34 10.55 31.87
CA ALA A 203 -39.31 10.81 32.93
C ALA A 203 -39.88 12.22 32.76
#